data_AF-T1AEQ0-F1
#
_entry.id   AF-T1AEQ0-F1
#
_cell.length_a   1.000
_cell.length_b   1.000
_cell.length_c   1.000
_cell.angle_alpha   90.00
_cell.angle_beta   90.00
_cell.angle_gamma   90.00
#
_symmetry.space_group_name_H-M   'P 1'
#
loop_
_entity.id
_entity.type
_entity.pdbx_description
1 polymer ?
#
loop_
_entity_poly.entity_id
_entity_poly.type
_entity_poly.pdbx_seq_one_letter_code
_entity_poly.pdbx_strand_id
1 'polypeptide(L)'
;MANKNEFSSLSSNPKIVFMGSPQEAASVLEHLIESDMTPVCVVTNPPARRGRGKAISPTLVEEVALVHGIKVLYDPVELVDFD
;
A
#
# COMPACT_ATOMS: atom_id res chain seq x y z
N MET A 1 30.48 -2.19 -12.88
CA MET A 1 29.56 -1.02 -12.82
C MET A 1 28.37 -1.36 -13.70
N ALA A 2 27.18 -1.57 -13.11
CA ALA A 2 25.96 -1.81 -13.89
C ALA A 2 25.56 -0.53 -14.65
N ASN A 3 25.13 -0.68 -15.90
CA ASN A 3 24.82 0.42 -16.82
C ASN A 3 23.51 1.12 -16.41
N LYS A 4 23.52 2.46 -16.34
CA LYS A 4 22.34 3.31 -16.07
C LYS A 4 21.22 3.21 -17.12
N ASN A 5 21.41 2.47 -18.21
CA ASN A 5 20.50 2.37 -19.35
C ASN A 5 19.39 1.31 -19.21
N GLU A 6 19.32 0.55 -18.10
CA GLU A 6 18.25 -0.46 -17.93
C GLU A 6 16.94 0.12 -17.37
N PHE A 7 16.97 1.33 -16.78
CA PHE A 7 15.78 1.96 -16.17
C PHE A 7 15.05 2.97 -17.07
N SER A 8 15.61 3.32 -18.23
CA SER A 8 15.01 4.30 -19.15
C SER A 8 13.91 3.72 -20.05
N SER A 9 13.69 2.40 -20.02
CA SER A 9 12.67 1.69 -20.81
C SER A 9 11.44 1.28 -20.01
N LEU A 10 11.39 1.55 -18.70
CA LEU A 10 10.17 1.38 -17.92
C LEU A 10 9.15 2.44 -18.36
N SER A 11 7.87 2.07 -18.41
CA SER A 11 6.78 3.03 -18.64
C SER A 11 6.98 4.26 -17.76
N SER A 12 6.73 5.44 -18.29
CA SER A 12 6.84 6.72 -17.57
C SER A 12 5.97 6.79 -16.30
N ASN A 13 5.17 5.75 -16.03
CA ASN A 13 4.43 5.56 -14.79
C ASN A 13 4.63 4.12 -14.26
N PRO A 14 5.34 3.90 -13.14
CA PRO A 14 5.50 2.58 -12.54
C PRO A 14 4.22 2.11 -11.85
N LYS A 15 3.88 0.81 -11.97
CA LYS A 15 2.86 0.19 -11.12
C LYS A 15 3.44 0.01 -9.71
N ILE A 16 2.83 0.63 -8.70
CA ILE A 16 3.32 0.63 -7.32
C ILE A 16 2.39 -0.24 -6.44
N VAL A 17 2.98 -1.15 -5.67
CA VAL A 17 2.32 -1.82 -4.55
C VAL A 17 2.87 -1.24 -3.26
N PHE A 18 2.00 -0.78 -2.36
CA PHE A 18 2.39 -0.30 -1.04
C PHE A 18 2.19 -1.40 0.00
N MET A 19 3.14 -1.63 0.90
CA MET A 19 3.02 -2.67 1.94
C MET A 19 3.33 -2.06 3.31
N GLY A 20 2.36 -2.10 4.22
CA GLY A 20 2.49 -1.43 5.51
C GLY A 20 1.30 -1.66 6.43
N SER A 21 1.49 -1.45 7.72
CA SER A 21 0.48 -1.61 8.78
C SER A 21 0.67 -0.69 9.99
N PRO A 22 1.91 -0.27 10.34
CA PRO A 22 2.12 0.73 11.37
C PRO A 22 1.45 2.07 11.03
N GLN A 23 1.25 2.90 12.05
CA GLN A 23 0.69 4.23 11.88
C GLN A 23 1.55 5.09 10.95
N GLU A 24 2.86 4.97 11.08
CA GLU A 24 3.85 5.69 10.30
C GLU A 24 3.75 5.36 8.80
N ALA A 25 3.34 4.12 8.47
CA ALA A 25 3.14 3.71 7.08
C ALA A 25 1.93 4.39 6.44
N ALA A 26 0.89 4.73 7.22
CA ALA A 26 -0.28 5.44 6.69
C ALA A 26 0.12 6.84 6.18
N SER A 27 0.96 7.56 6.92
CA SER A 27 1.48 8.86 6.46
C SER A 27 2.32 8.75 5.20
N VAL A 28 3.11 7.68 5.05
CA VAL A 28 3.88 7.45 3.80
C VAL A 28 2.93 7.19 2.62
N LEU A 29 1.87 6.41 2.84
CA LEU A 29 0.85 6.15 1.81
C LEU A 29 0.16 7.45 1.36
N GLU A 30 -0.23 8.32 2.30
CA GLU A 30 -0.83 9.63 1.98
C GLU A 30 0.10 10.46 1.08
N HIS A 31 1.39 10.57 1.42
CA HIS A 31 2.35 11.33 0.62
C HIS A 31 2.56 10.74 -0.78
N LEU A 32 2.52 9.42 -0.94
CA LEU A 32 2.59 8.77 -2.26
C LEU A 32 1.37 9.11 -3.12
N ILE A 33 0.17 9.10 -2.52
CA ILE A 33 -1.08 9.45 -3.19
C ILE A 33 -1.03 10.91 -3.65
N GLU A 34 -0.57 11.83 -2.78
CA GLU A 34 -0.43 13.26 -3.08
C GLU A 34 0.65 13.56 -4.12
N SER A 35 1.65 12.68 -4.28
CA SER A 35 2.79 12.88 -5.20
C SER A 35 2.55 12.28 -6.60
N ASP A 36 1.31 12.07 -7.01
CA ASP A 36 0.92 11.39 -8.26
C ASP A 36 1.49 9.96 -8.42
N MET A 37 1.88 9.33 -7.30
CA MET A 37 2.44 7.97 -7.23
C MET A 37 1.47 7.01 -6.54
N THR A 38 0.18 7.13 -6.84
CA THR A 38 -0.89 6.34 -6.20
C THR A 38 -0.68 4.84 -6.45
N PRO A 39 -0.58 4.01 -5.40
CA PRO A 39 -0.45 2.57 -5.54
C PRO A 39 -1.68 1.93 -6.17
N VAL A 40 -1.47 0.85 -6.95
CA VAL A 40 -2.57 0.04 -7.52
C VAL A 40 -3.28 -0.77 -6.44
N CYS A 41 -2.55 -1.15 -5.39
CA CYS A 41 -3.09 -1.76 -4.19
C CYS A 41 -2.18 -1.55 -2.99
N VAL A 42 -2.74 -1.87 -1.82
CA VAL A 42 -2.05 -1.86 -0.55
C VAL A 42 -2.14 -3.24 0.09
N VAL A 43 -1.03 -3.74 0.63
CA VAL A 43 -1.00 -4.94 1.48
C VAL A 43 -0.83 -4.51 2.93
N THR A 44 -1.78 -4.90 3.78
CA THR A 44 -1.78 -4.56 5.21
C THR A 44 -2.20 -5.75 6.05
N ASN A 45 -1.87 -5.74 7.35
CA ASN A 45 -2.32 -6.78 8.24
C ASN A 45 -3.85 -6.76 8.36
N PRO A 46 -4.51 -7.92 8.54
CA PRO A 46 -5.94 -7.97 8.74
C PRO A 46 -6.37 -7.17 9.98
N PRO A 47 -7.62 -6.68 10.01
CA PRO A 47 -8.19 -6.02 11.17
C PRO A 47 -7.94 -6.80 12.46
N ALA A 48 -7.41 -6.12 13.46
CA ALA A 48 -6.98 -6.74 14.71
C ALA A 48 -7.57 -6.02 15.92
N ARG A 49 -7.59 -6.72 17.06
CA ARG A 49 -8.09 -6.17 18.32
C ARG A 49 -7.13 -5.10 18.85
N ARG A 50 -7.60 -3.86 18.98
CA ARG A 50 -6.81 -2.73 19.52
C ARG A 50 -7.52 -2.08 20.73
N GLY A 51 -6.73 -1.45 21.60
CA GLY A 51 -7.22 -0.70 22.77
C GLY A 51 -7.79 -1.56 23.92
N ARG A 52 -8.26 -0.88 24.98
CA ARG A 52 -8.99 -1.52 26.09
C ARG A 52 -10.42 -1.83 25.61
N GLY A 53 -10.88 -3.07 25.82
CA GLY A 53 -12.15 -3.55 25.26
C GLY A 53 -11.99 -4.36 23.96
N LYS A 54 -10.78 -4.41 23.38
CA LYS A 54 -10.41 -5.30 22.25
C LYS A 54 -11.39 -5.20 21.07
N ALA A 55 -11.83 -3.99 20.71
CA ALA A 55 -12.61 -3.77 19.50
C ALA A 55 -11.75 -4.15 18.29
N ILE A 56 -12.36 -4.80 17.30
CA ILE A 56 -11.72 -5.06 16.02
C ILE A 56 -11.72 -3.74 15.26
N SER A 57 -10.54 -3.28 14.87
CA SER A 57 -10.38 -2.09 14.04
C SER A 57 -9.46 -2.38 12.86
N PRO A 58 -9.67 -1.72 11.72
CA PRO A 58 -8.72 -1.76 10.61
C PRO A 58 -7.33 -1.22 11.03
N THR A 59 -6.35 -1.40 10.16
CA THR A 59 -5.08 -0.66 10.29
C THR A 59 -5.28 0.78 9.79
N LEU A 60 -4.42 1.71 10.22
CA LEU A 60 -4.48 3.08 9.69
C LEU A 60 -4.15 3.12 8.18
N VAL A 61 -3.36 2.16 7.70
CA VAL A 61 -3.09 1.99 6.27
C VAL A 61 -4.34 1.55 5.51
N GLU A 62 -5.12 0.61 6.06
CA GLU A 62 -6.40 0.19 5.51
C GLU A 62 -7.41 1.34 5.48
N GLU A 63 -7.50 2.14 6.55
CA GLU A 63 -8.37 3.32 6.59
C GLU A 63 -8.02 4.31 5.47
N VAL A 64 -6.75 4.68 5.30
CA VAL A 64 -6.30 5.56 4.22
C VAL A 64 -6.61 4.94 2.85
N ALA A 65 -6.29 3.67 2.63
CA ALA A 65 -6.55 3.00 1.36
C ALA A 65 -8.04 3.01 1.00
N LEU A 66 -8.92 2.71 1.95
CA LEU A 66 -10.37 2.72 1.76
C LEU A 66 -10.91 4.12 1.44
N VAL A 67 -10.41 5.17 2.12
CA VAL A 67 -10.79 6.57 1.84
C VAL A 67 -10.42 6.99 0.42
N HIS A 68 -9.27 6.54 -0.08
CA HIS A 68 -8.78 6.86 -1.42
C HIS A 68 -9.21 5.86 -2.51
N GLY A 69 -10.05 4.87 -2.17
CA GLY A 69 -10.55 3.88 -3.14
C GLY A 69 -9.48 2.90 -3.65
N ILE A 70 -8.39 2.71 -2.89
CA ILE A 70 -7.30 1.81 -3.22
C ILE A 70 -7.62 0.40 -2.72
N LYS A 71 -7.40 -0.61 -3.58
CA LYS A 71 -7.64 -2.02 -3.23
C LYS A 71 -6.73 -2.45 -2.07
N VAL A 72 -7.32 -3.07 -1.06
CA VAL A 72 -6.61 -3.64 0.11
C VAL A 72 -6.51 -5.16 -0.04
N LEU A 73 -5.31 -5.69 0.17
CA LEU A 73 -5.01 -7.11 0.29
C LEU A 73 -4.49 -7.38 1.71
N TYR A 74 -4.71 -8.59 2.21
CA TYR A 74 -4.21 -8.99 3.53
C TYR A 74 -3.09 -10.03 3.45
N ASP A 75 -2.94 -10.68 2.30
CA ASP A 75 -1.86 -11.62 2.00
C ASP A 75 -1.15 -11.21 0.70
N PRO A 76 0.19 -11.07 0.69
CA PRO A 76 0.95 -10.84 -0.55
C PRO A 76 0.72 -11.90 -1.64
N VAL A 77 0.29 -13.11 -1.29
CA VAL A 77 -0.04 -14.17 -2.27
C VAL A 77 -1.20 -13.74 -3.19
N GLU A 78 -2.08 -12.87 -2.73
CA GLU A 78 -3.18 -12.32 -3.54
C GLU A 78 -2.67 -11.44 -4.70
N LEU A 79 -1.38 -11.07 -4.72
CA LEU A 79 -0.76 -10.35 -5.85
C LEU A 79 -0.54 -11.23 -7.08
N VAL A 80 -0.57 -12.56 -6.94
CA VAL A 80 -0.37 -13.48 -8.07
C VAL A 80 -1.49 -13.34 -9.11
N ASP A 81 -2.69 -12.96 -8.67
CA ASP A 81 -3.88 -12.74 -9.50
C ASP A 81 -4.15 -11.24 -9.74
N PHE A 82 -3.13 -10.39 -9.62
CA PHE A 82 -3.25 -8.95 -9.74
C PHE A 82 -2.87 -8.46 -11.15
N ASP A 83 -3.89 -8.22 -11.99
CA ASP A 83 -3.75 -7.72 -13.37
C ASP A 83 -3.34 -6.23 -13.48
#